data_AF-A0A0Q6W274-F1
#
_entry.id   AF-A0A0Q6W274-F1
#
_cell.length_a   1.000
_cell.length_b   1.000
_cell.length_c   1.000
_cell.angle_alpha   90.00
_cell.angle_beta   90.00
_cell.angle_gamma   90.00
#
_symmetry.space_group_name_H-M   'P 1'
#
loop_
_entity.id
_entity.type
_entity.pdbx_description
1 polymer ?
#
loop_
_entity_poly.entity_id
_entity_poly.type
_entity_poly.pdbx_seq_one_letter_code
_entity_poly.pdbx_strand_id
1 'polypeptide(L)'
;MSSARSTRASNALDRLKERSGNKLYTMSRTGSGHFFLTAGPGQPPLCPPMELDEFVAFVNAQGPQQVRRVSKLDVAFEKQLTKKTPEK
;
A
#
# COMPACT_ATOMS: atom_id res chain seq x y z
N MET A 1 -2.77 16.34 14.53
CA MET A 1 -3.04 16.79 13.15
C MET A 1 -2.37 15.83 12.15
N SER A 2 -3.10 14.83 11.65
CA SER A 2 -2.61 13.78 10.73
C SER A 2 -3.12 13.96 9.28
N SER A 3 -3.57 15.17 8.94
CA SER A 3 -4.31 15.47 7.70
C SER A 3 -3.48 15.24 6.42
N ALA A 4 -2.20 15.63 6.39
CA ALA A 4 -1.40 15.60 5.15
C ALA A 4 -1.03 14.19 4.65
N ARG A 5 -0.77 13.23 5.55
CA ARG A 5 -0.47 11.82 5.19
C ARG A 5 -1.71 11.15 4.59
N SER A 6 -2.89 11.55 5.07
CA SER A 6 -4.17 11.06 4.59
C SER A 6 -4.45 11.48 3.15
N THR A 7 -4.18 12.74 2.84
CA THR A 7 -4.42 13.31 1.51
C THR A 7 -3.61 12.62 0.43
N ARG A 8 -2.33 12.30 0.67
CA ARG A 8 -1.50 11.58 -0.33
C ARG A 8 -2.02 10.19 -0.65
N ALA A 9 -2.42 9.43 0.37
CA ALA A 9 -2.94 8.08 0.19
C ALA A 9 -4.30 8.08 -0.55
N SER A 10 -5.20 9.00 -0.18
CA SER A 10 -6.48 9.19 -0.86
C SER A 10 -6.29 9.57 -2.33
N ASN A 11 -5.42 10.54 -2.63
CA ASN A 11 -5.14 10.96 -4.00
C ASN A 11 -4.58 9.82 -4.87
N ALA A 12 -3.72 8.96 -4.32
CA ALA A 12 -3.21 7.80 -5.03
C ALA A 12 -4.34 6.80 -5.35
N LEU A 13 -5.22 6.54 -4.37
CA LEU A 13 -6.38 5.66 -4.52
C LEU A 13 -7.36 6.16 -5.59
N ASP A 14 -7.64 7.47 -5.59
CA ASP A 14 -8.57 8.07 -6.56
C ASP A 14 -8.03 7.93 -8.00
N ARG A 15 -6.73 8.17 -8.20
CA ARG A 15 -6.07 7.90 -9.49
C ARG A 15 -6.10 6.43 -9.91
N LEU A 16 -6.03 5.50 -8.94
CA LEU A 16 -6.18 4.07 -9.23
C LEU A 16 -7.61 3.74 -9.68
N LYS A 17 -8.62 4.27 -8.99
CA LYS A 17 -10.04 4.09 -9.36
C LYS A 17 -10.33 4.62 -10.76
N GLU A 18 -9.81 5.80 -11.08
CA GLU A 18 -9.93 6.41 -12.39
C GLU A 18 -9.28 5.57 -13.49
N ARG A 19 -8.03 5.10 -13.28
CA ARG A 19 -7.32 4.33 -14.32
C ARG A 19 -7.84 2.91 -14.52
N SER A 20 -8.29 2.27 -13.43
CA SER A 20 -8.71 0.86 -13.45
C SER A 20 -10.19 0.68 -13.79
N GLY A 21 -10.99 1.76 -13.73
CA GLY A 21 -12.45 1.70 -13.81
C GLY A 21 -13.12 1.05 -12.59
N ASN A 22 -12.35 0.51 -11.64
CA ASN A 22 -12.90 -0.13 -10.45
C ASN A 22 -13.02 0.87 -9.29
N LYS A 23 -14.24 1.38 -9.09
CA LYS A 23 -14.57 2.33 -8.01
C LYS A 23 -14.65 1.68 -6.62
N LEU A 24 -14.64 0.35 -6.54
CA LEU A 24 -14.79 -0.40 -5.29
C LEU A 24 -13.50 -0.42 -4.47
N TYR A 25 -12.36 0.00 -5.03
CA TYR A 25 -11.12 0.08 -4.29
C TYR A 25 -11.27 0.96 -3.04
N THR A 26 -10.96 0.39 -1.89
CA THR A 26 -11.01 1.09 -0.60
C THR A 26 -9.66 1.00 0.09
N MET A 27 -9.27 2.10 0.72
CA MET A 27 -8.09 2.17 1.58
C MET A 27 -8.55 2.16 3.03
N SER A 28 -7.83 1.41 3.87
CA SER A 28 -8.00 1.44 5.32
C SER A 28 -6.66 1.65 6.02
N ARG A 29 -6.73 2.13 7.27
CA ARG A 29 -5.57 2.32 8.14
C ARG A 29 -5.64 1.40 9.33
N THR A 30 -4.49 0.90 9.75
CA THR A 30 -4.36 0.20 11.02
C THR A 30 -4.14 1.21 12.15
N GLY A 31 -4.42 0.80 13.40
CA GLY A 31 -4.16 1.62 14.58
C GLY A 31 -2.68 1.98 14.77
N SER A 32 -1.76 1.28 14.11
CA SER A 32 -0.32 1.57 14.11
C SER A 32 0.13 2.57 13.03
N GLY A 33 -0.78 3.12 12.23
CA GLY A 33 -0.44 4.13 11.21
C GLY A 33 -0.05 3.57 9.85
N HIS A 34 -0.21 2.26 9.64
CA HIS A 34 0.01 1.61 8.34
C HIS A 34 -1.25 1.67 7.47
N PHE A 35 -1.06 1.48 6.17
CA PHE A 35 -2.08 1.60 5.14
C PHE A 35 -2.19 0.29 4.35
N PHE A 36 -3.39 -0.09 3.96
CA PHE A 36 -3.62 -1.23 3.08
C PHE A 36 -4.79 -0.99 2.13
N LEU A 37 -4.75 -1.67 0.99
CA LEU A 37 -5.75 -1.59 -0.08
C LEU A 37 -6.66 -2.83 -0.04
N THR A 38 -7.96 -2.65 -0.23
CA THR A 38 -8.90 -3.74 -0.46
C THR A 38 -9.65 -3.54 -1.78
N ALA A 39 -10.06 -4.63 -2.43
CA ALA A 39 -10.83 -4.59 -3.69
C ALA A 39 -12.26 -4.08 -3.52
N GLY A 40 -12.73 -3.97 -2.28
CA GLY A 40 -14.10 -3.65 -1.91
C GLY A 40 -14.29 -3.63 -0.39
N PRO A 41 -15.43 -3.09 0.09
CA PRO A 41 -15.85 -3.26 1.48
C PRO A 41 -15.98 -4.74 1.82
N GLY A 42 -15.38 -5.17 2.94
CA GLY A 42 -15.42 -6.57 3.37
C GLY A 42 -14.55 -7.54 2.56
N GLN A 43 -13.79 -7.05 1.57
CA GLN A 43 -12.79 -7.85 0.87
C GLN A 43 -11.49 -7.93 1.66
N PRO A 44 -10.73 -9.03 1.51
CA PRO A 44 -9.42 -9.14 2.14
C PRO A 44 -8.47 -8.06 1.60
N PRO A 45 -7.48 -7.65 2.41
CA PRO A 45 -6.41 -6.78 1.96
C PRO A 45 -5.67 -7.39 0.76
N LEU A 46 -5.51 -6.60 -0.29
CA LEU A 46 -4.71 -6.92 -1.46
C LEU A 46 -3.20 -6.76 -1.21
N CYS A 47 -2.85 -6.09 -0.11
CA CYS A 47 -1.48 -5.90 0.31
C CYS A 47 -1.37 -5.94 1.84
N PRO A 48 -0.19 -6.29 2.39
CA PRO A 48 0.07 -6.17 3.81
C PRO A 48 0.01 -4.71 4.27
N PRO A 49 -0.22 -4.44 5.57
CA PRO A 49 -0.14 -3.09 6.12
C PRO A 49 1.27 -2.52 5.91
N MET A 50 1.37 -1.44 5.15
CA MET A 50 2.65 -0.81 4.75
C MET A 50 2.66 0.69 5.07
N GLU A 51 3.84 1.31 5.01
CA GLU A 51 3.96 2.75 5.24
C GLU A 51 3.34 3.57 4.09
N LEU A 52 3.09 4.87 4.28
CA LEU A 52 2.44 5.72 3.26
C LEU A 52 3.17 5.67 1.92
N ASP A 53 4.50 5.85 1.92
CA ASP A 53 5.24 6.00 0.68
C ASP A 53 5.25 4.66 -0.09
N GLU A 54 5.34 3.54 0.61
CA GLU A 54 5.18 2.18 0.07
C GLU A 54 3.75 1.95 -0.47
N PHE A 55 2.74 2.37 0.29
CA PHE A 55 1.33 2.28 -0.11
C PHE A 55 1.06 3.06 -1.39
N VAL A 56 1.57 4.29 -1.48
CA VAL A 56 1.44 5.12 -2.67
C VAL A 56 2.15 4.48 -3.84
N ALA A 57 3.36 3.94 -3.66
CA ALA A 57 4.07 3.22 -4.71
C ALA A 57 3.30 1.98 -5.18
N PHE A 58 2.75 1.19 -4.26
CA PHE A 58 1.94 0.00 -4.55
C PHE A 58 0.65 0.35 -5.33
N VAL A 59 -0.11 1.35 -4.87
CA VAL A 59 -1.33 1.82 -5.54
C VAL A 59 -1.01 2.42 -6.92
N ASN A 60 0.11 3.14 -7.03
CA ASN A 60 0.60 3.62 -8.31
C ASN A 60 1.08 2.49 -9.21
N ALA A 61 1.48 1.33 -8.68
CA ALA A 61 1.85 0.15 -9.44
C ALA A 61 0.65 -0.67 -9.95
N GLN A 62 -0.54 -0.52 -9.36
CA GLN A 62 -1.72 -1.33 -9.70
C GLN A 62 -2.56 -0.84 -10.90
N GLY A 63 -3.14 -1.77 -11.65
CA GLY A 63 -3.95 -1.48 -12.84
C GLY A 63 -3.15 -1.58 -14.15
N PRO A 64 -3.73 -1.18 -15.30
CA PRO A 64 -3.05 -1.19 -16.58
C PRO A 64 -1.91 -0.17 -16.59
N GLN A 65 -0.72 -0.60 -16.19
CA GLN A 65 0.47 0.23 -16.16
C GLN A 65 0.97 0.43 -17.59
N GLN A 66 1.12 1.68 -18.02
CA GLN A 66 1.97 1.97 -19.18
C GLN A 66 3.37 1.46 -18.83
N VAL A 67 3.74 0.34 -19.45
CA VAL A 67 4.89 -0.51 -19.12
C VAL A 67 6.16 0.33 -18.96
N ARG A 68 6.54 0.61 -17.70
CA ARG A 68 7.92 0.97 -17.37
C ARG A 68 8.51 -0.20 -16.58
N ARG A 69 9.30 -0.99 -17.31
CA ARG A 69 10.14 -2.07 -16.80
C ARG A 69 10.98 -1.56 -15.62
N VAL A 70 10.68 -2.01 -14.41
CA VAL A 70 11.62 -1.95 -13.29
C VAL A 70 11.55 -3.24 -12.48
N SER A 71 12.74 -3.66 -12.07
CA SER A 71 13.20 -5.03 -11.88
C SER A 71 13.05 -5.51 -10.44
N LYS A 72 12.45 -6.69 -10.26
CA LYS A 72 12.69 -7.82 -9.31
C LYS A 72 13.56 -7.65 -8.02
N LEU A 73 13.77 -6.47 -7.43
CA LEU A 73 14.71 -6.30 -6.31
C LEU A 73 14.13 -5.85 -4.95
N ASP A 74 12.82 -5.57 -4.82
CA ASP A 74 12.28 -5.03 -3.56
C ASP A 74 11.59 -6.06 -2.63
N VAL A 75 11.62 -7.36 -2.99
CA VAL A 75 11.10 -8.45 -2.12
C VAL A 75 12.09 -8.80 -0.98
N ALA A 76 13.24 -8.13 -0.89
CA ALA A 76 14.31 -8.47 0.04
C ALA A 76 14.13 -7.95 1.48
N PHE A 77 13.15 -7.09 1.77
CA PHE A 77 13.08 -6.44 3.10
C PHE A 77 12.23 -7.21 4.14
N GLU A 78 11.38 -8.15 3.73
CA GLU A 78 10.59 -9.00 4.65
C GLU A 78 11.44 -10.00 5.47
N LYS A 79 12.76 -10.09 5.25
CA LYS A 79 13.62 -11.07 5.94
C LYS A 79 14.44 -10.53 7.11
N GLN A 80 14.39 -9.24 7.46
CA GLN A 80 15.26 -8.68 8.51
C GLN A 80 14.63 -8.42 9.89
N LEU A 81 13.34 -8.72 10.13
CA LEU A 81 12.73 -8.46 11.45
C LEU A 81 12.47 -9.71 12.33
N THR A 82 13.22 -10.81 12.13
CA THR A 82 13.11 -12.01 12.97
C THR A 82 14.47 -12.56 13.45
N LYS A 83 15.29 -11.73 14.11
CA LYS A 83 16.32 -12.22 15.06
C LYS A 83 16.36 -11.27 16.25
N LYS A 84 15.51 -11.51 17.26
CA LYS A 84 15.78 -12.26 18.50
C LYS A 84 16.72 -11.53 19.47
N THR A 85 16.13 -11.13 20.58
CA THR A 85 16.65 -10.80 21.92
C THR A 85 17.88 -11.60 22.35
N PRO A 86 18.82 -10.98 23.07
CA PRO A 86 19.24 -11.51 24.38
C PRO A 86 19.13 -10.39 25.43
N GLU A 87 18.25 -10.52 26.44
CA GLU A 87 18.52 -11.07 27.77
C GLU A 87 19.95 -10.81 28.27
N LYS A 88 20.02 -10.10 29.40
CA LYS A 88 21.22 -9.70 30.11
C LYS A 88 21.25 -10.41 31.45
#